data_AF-A0A1I1LYN7-F1
#
_entry.id   AF-A0A1I1LYN7-F1
#
_cell.length_a   1.000
_cell.length_b   1.000
_cell.length_c   1.000
_cell.angle_alpha   90.00
_cell.angle_beta   90.00
_cell.angle_gamma   90.00
#
_symmetry.space_group_name_H-M   'P 1'
#
loop_
_entity.id
_entity.type
_entity.pdbx_description
1 polymer ?
#
loop_
_entity_poly.entity_id
_entity_poly.type
_entity_poly.pdbx_seq_one_letter_code
_entity_poly.pdbx_strand_id
1 'polypeptide(L)'
;MEMVLAQEKHLKSYEVFLSECFTKGIEKYGVALDDPKAYLAKVINQSKGKELPEGFPRTSTYFCIYNDEIIGAIRYRHGTNAYIENVIGHIGYETKPEARGRGVAKFMLSWLQQNILIGNAIITCEANNPASRKVIENCGAKYINQIFSREKNGDVIRFQLT
;
A
#
# COMPACT_ATOMS: atom_id res chain seq x y z
N MET A 1 -8.60 -15.23 3.91
CA MET A 1 -7.89 -13.94 3.99
C MET A 1 -8.87 -12.96 4.58
N GLU A 2 -8.45 -12.16 5.55
CA GLU A 2 -9.28 -11.14 6.21
C GLU A 2 -8.57 -9.78 6.11
N MET A 3 -9.33 -8.71 5.90
CA MET A 3 -8.81 -7.35 5.88
C MET A 3 -9.12 -6.65 7.19
N VAL A 4 -8.08 -6.15 7.86
CA VAL A 4 -8.20 -5.45 9.14
C VAL A 4 -7.48 -4.11 9.09
N LEU A 5 -8.03 -3.08 9.75
CA LEU A 5 -7.33 -1.80 9.92
C LEU A 5 -6.10 -2.00 10.83
N ALA A 6 -4.98 -1.34 10.53
CA ALA A 6 -3.80 -1.37 11.40
C ALA A 6 -4.14 -0.93 12.84
N GLN A 7 -3.68 -1.70 13.82
CA GLN A 7 -3.98 -1.56 15.25
C GLN A 7 -2.79 -2.10 16.05
N GLU A 8 -2.65 -1.65 17.30
CA GLU A 8 -1.53 -2.03 18.18
C GLU A 8 -1.43 -3.55 18.39
N LYS A 9 -2.56 -4.26 18.43
CA LYS A 9 -2.62 -5.73 18.57
C LYS A 9 -1.87 -6.48 17.46
N HIS A 10 -1.60 -5.83 16.32
CA HIS A 10 -0.91 -6.45 15.19
C HIS A 10 0.62 -6.41 15.30
N LEU A 11 1.19 -5.77 16.34
CA LEU A 11 2.63 -5.52 16.46
C LEU A 11 3.49 -6.76 16.19
N LYS A 12 3.23 -7.87 16.88
CA LYS A 12 4.04 -9.10 16.75
C LYS A 12 4.04 -9.66 15.32
N SER A 13 2.89 -9.67 14.66
CA SER A 13 2.77 -10.12 13.27
C SER A 13 3.41 -9.12 12.30
N TYR A 14 3.38 -7.84 12.65
CA TYR A 14 3.97 -6.77 11.85
C TYR A 14 5.50 -6.78 11.90
N GLU A 15 6.11 -7.07 13.05
CA GLU A 15 7.57 -7.28 13.17
C GLU A 15 8.08 -8.34 12.19
N VAL A 16 7.39 -9.48 12.12
CA VAL A 16 7.71 -10.57 11.19
C VAL A 16 7.54 -10.10 9.74
N PHE A 17 6.41 -9.45 9.43
CA PHE A 17 6.16 -8.91 8.10
C PHE A 17 7.22 -7.90 7.65
N LEU A 18 7.62 -6.98 8.53
CA LEU A 18 8.66 -5.98 8.27
C LEU A 18 10.00 -6.66 7.97
N SER A 19 10.42 -7.61 8.82
CA SER A 19 11.69 -8.32 8.69
C SER A 19 11.76 -9.13 7.38
N GLU A 20 10.73 -9.93 7.09
CA GLU A 20 10.68 -10.73 5.88
C GLU A 20 10.62 -9.86 4.61
N CYS A 21 9.84 -8.78 4.63
CA CYS A 21 9.79 -7.87 3.49
C CYS A 21 11.14 -7.18 3.27
N PHE A 22 11.81 -6.71 4.32
CA PHE A 22 13.12 -6.06 4.22
C PHE A 22 14.20 -7.02 3.70
N THR A 23 14.33 -8.21 4.28
CA THR A 23 15.32 -9.22 3.87
C THR A 23 15.13 -9.71 2.42
N LYS A 24 13.94 -9.49 1.85
CA LYS A 24 13.61 -9.81 0.45
C LYS A 24 13.55 -8.58 -0.47
N GLY A 25 14.17 -7.47 -0.06
CA GLY A 25 14.41 -6.29 -0.92
C GLY A 25 13.34 -5.20 -0.89
N ILE A 26 12.40 -5.22 0.07
CA ILE A 26 11.49 -4.09 0.31
C ILE A 26 12.18 -3.12 1.28
N GLU A 27 13.17 -2.39 0.77
CA GLU A 27 14.12 -1.59 1.57
C GLU A 27 13.47 -0.53 2.46
N LYS A 28 12.31 0.00 2.07
CA LYS A 28 11.57 1.01 2.87
C LYS A 28 11.24 0.55 4.29
N TYR A 29 11.26 -0.76 4.54
CA TYR A 29 11.03 -1.32 5.87
C TYR A 29 12.27 -1.39 6.75
N GLY A 30 13.47 -1.10 6.23
CA GLY A 30 14.69 -1.09 7.03
C GLY A 30 14.59 -0.16 8.25
N VAL A 31 14.13 1.08 8.04
CA VAL A 31 13.91 2.06 9.12
C VAL A 31 12.86 1.59 10.14
N ALA A 32 11.92 0.74 9.72
CA ALA A 32 10.89 0.22 10.61
C ALA A 32 11.41 -0.90 11.54
N LEU A 33 12.58 -1.48 11.25
CA LEU A 33 13.17 -2.55 12.07
C LEU A 33 13.87 -2.02 13.33
N ASP A 34 14.28 -0.75 13.35
CA ASP A 34 14.92 -0.14 14.51
C ASP A 34 13.93 0.00 15.68
N ASP A 35 12.70 0.40 15.39
CA ASP A 35 11.60 0.45 16.36
C ASP A 35 10.24 0.12 15.68
N PRO A 36 9.90 -1.18 15.56
CA PRO A 36 8.65 -1.61 14.94
C PRO A 36 7.40 -1.07 15.64
N LYS A 37 7.48 -0.86 16.96
CA LYS A 37 6.37 -0.34 17.76
C LYS A 37 6.12 1.13 17.44
N ALA A 38 7.15 1.96 17.43
CA ALA A 38 7.04 3.36 17.04
C ALA A 38 6.60 3.49 15.57
N TYR A 39 7.10 2.63 14.68
CA TYR A 39 6.69 2.64 13.28
C TYR A 39 5.21 2.28 13.11
N LEU A 40 4.71 1.25 13.81
CA LEU A 40 3.29 0.90 13.81
C LEU A 40 2.42 2.02 14.42
N ALA A 41 2.88 2.64 15.51
CA ALA A 41 2.19 3.79 16.11
C ALA A 41 2.06 4.94 15.10
N LYS A 42 3.13 5.25 14.35
CA LYS A 42 3.11 6.21 13.25
C LYS A 42 2.08 5.82 12.18
N VAL A 43 2.06 4.57 11.73
CA VAL A 43 1.07 4.06 10.76
C VAL A 43 -0.37 4.25 11.27
N ILE A 44 -0.62 4.00 12.56
CA ILE A 44 -1.93 4.21 13.19
C ILE A 44 -2.28 5.70 13.26
N ASN A 45 -1.33 6.57 13.63
CA ASN A 45 -1.53 8.02 13.72
C ASN A 45 -1.82 8.66 12.36
N GLN A 46 -1.18 8.16 11.29
CA GLN A 46 -1.46 8.57 9.91
C GLN A 46 -2.93 8.34 9.53
N SER A 47 -3.55 7.27 10.02
CA SER A 47 -4.98 6.98 9.77
C SER A 47 -5.94 7.95 10.48
N LYS A 48 -5.45 8.64 11.52
CA LYS A 48 -6.16 9.64 12.31
C LYS A 48 -5.86 11.09 11.87
N GLY A 49 -4.99 11.27 10.87
CA GLY A 49 -4.55 12.60 10.45
C GLY A 49 -3.61 13.29 11.43
N LYS A 50 -2.96 12.54 12.34
CA LYS A 50 -2.07 13.07 13.38
C LYS A 50 -0.61 12.89 12.98
N GLU A 51 0.24 13.83 13.37
CA GLU A 51 1.71 13.78 13.18
C GLU A 51 2.11 13.58 11.69
N LEU A 52 1.31 14.14 10.79
CA LEU A 52 1.61 14.14 9.37
C LEU A 52 2.54 15.31 9.03
N PRO A 53 3.60 15.08 8.23
CA PRO A 53 4.32 16.18 7.61
C PRO A 53 3.35 17.04 6.79
N GLU A 54 3.65 18.33 6.68
CA GLU A 54 2.84 19.24 5.87
C GLU A 54 2.69 18.72 4.43
N GLY A 55 1.46 18.75 3.89
CA GLY A 55 1.15 18.23 2.56
C GLY A 55 1.00 16.71 2.45
N PHE A 56 1.28 15.93 3.51
CA PHE A 56 1.03 14.48 3.49
C PHE A 56 -0.44 14.17 3.77
N PRO A 57 -1.06 13.27 2.98
CA PRO A 57 -2.45 12.92 3.18
C PRO A 57 -2.62 12.00 4.39
N ARG A 58 -3.75 12.16 5.08
CA ARG A 58 -4.28 11.14 5.97
C ARG A 58 -4.27 9.80 5.23
N THR A 59 -3.71 8.76 5.83
CA THR A 59 -3.48 7.47 5.18
C THR A 59 -3.97 6.34 6.08
N SER A 60 -4.96 5.57 5.61
CA SER A 60 -5.39 4.34 6.28
C SER A 60 -4.57 3.16 5.74
N THR A 61 -3.97 2.38 6.63
CA THR A 61 -3.29 1.11 6.29
C THR A 61 -4.14 -0.05 6.77
N TYR A 62 -4.43 -0.98 5.86
CA TYR A 62 -5.10 -2.24 6.15
C TYR A 62 -4.15 -3.40 5.93
N PHE A 63 -4.19 -4.37 6.82
CA PHE A 63 -3.45 -5.62 6.72
C PHE A 63 -4.35 -6.73 6.18
N CYS A 64 -3.78 -7.57 5.32
CA CYS A 64 -4.37 -8.84 4.90
C CYS A 64 -3.84 -9.94 5.81
N ILE A 65 -4.74 -10.56 6.58
CA ILE A 65 -4.43 -11.62 7.53
C ILE A 65 -4.78 -12.98 6.93
N TYR A 66 -3.88 -13.94 7.11
CA TYR A 66 -4.09 -15.34 6.81
C TYR A 66 -3.35 -16.20 7.82
N ASN A 67 -4.06 -17.11 8.50
CA ASN A 67 -3.53 -17.93 9.61
C ASN A 67 -2.80 -17.09 10.67
N ASP A 68 -3.43 -16.02 11.14
CA ASP A 68 -2.90 -15.06 12.13
C ASP A 68 -1.62 -14.29 11.71
N GLU A 69 -1.21 -14.42 10.44
CA GLU A 69 -0.08 -13.70 9.87
C GLU A 69 -0.51 -12.56 8.95
N ILE A 70 0.17 -11.42 9.02
CA ILE A 70 0.10 -10.39 7.99
C ILE A 70 0.82 -10.91 6.74
N ILE A 71 0.07 -11.13 5.67
CA ILE A 71 0.59 -11.57 4.37
C ILE A 71 0.57 -10.46 3.31
N GLY A 72 0.05 -9.29 3.65
CA GLY A 72 0.05 -8.11 2.79
C GLY A 72 -0.42 -6.86 3.52
N ALA A 73 -0.05 -5.71 2.98
CA ALA A 73 -0.52 -4.43 3.46
C ALA A 73 -0.94 -3.56 2.28
N ILE A 74 -2.07 -2.84 2.44
CA ILE A 74 -2.58 -1.88 1.47
C ILE A 74 -2.85 -0.55 2.16
N ARG A 75 -2.44 0.55 1.53
CA ARG A 75 -2.68 1.91 2.00
C ARG A 75 -3.67 2.60 1.09
N TYR A 76 -4.59 3.33 1.72
CA TYR A 76 -5.47 4.29 1.07
C TYR A 76 -5.16 5.69 1.60
N ARG A 77 -4.77 6.58 0.71
CA ARG A 77 -4.49 7.99 0.99
C ARG A 77 -5.77 8.78 0.70
N HIS A 78 -6.26 9.47 1.72
CA HIS A 78 -7.53 10.18 1.70
C HIS A 78 -7.39 11.56 1.06
N GLY A 79 -8.43 11.99 0.37
CA GLY A 79 -8.44 13.25 -0.39
C GLY A 79 -7.56 13.18 -1.63
N THR A 80 -7.48 14.30 -2.35
CA THR A 80 -6.60 14.46 -3.50
C THR A 80 -5.76 15.73 -3.32
N ASN A 81 -4.51 15.67 -3.76
CA ASN A 81 -3.64 16.83 -3.87
C ASN A 81 -2.67 16.60 -5.04
N ALA A 82 -1.92 17.64 -5.43
CA ALA A 82 -1.01 17.56 -6.57
C ALA A 82 0.02 16.41 -6.43
N TYR A 83 0.42 16.06 -5.20
CA TYR A 83 1.35 14.98 -4.92
C TYR A 83 0.72 13.58 -5.12
N ILE A 84 -0.51 13.38 -4.64
CA ILE A 84 -1.29 12.17 -4.88
C ILE A 84 -1.57 12.00 -6.38
N GLU A 85 -2.02 13.07 -7.03
CA GLU A 85 -2.39 13.02 -8.44
C GLU A 85 -1.18 12.70 -9.29
N ASN A 86 -0.07 13.41 -9.10
CA ASN A 86 1.04 13.39 -10.04
C ASN A 86 2.21 12.52 -9.62
N VAL A 87 2.23 11.94 -8.41
CA VAL A 87 3.39 11.17 -7.93
C VAL A 87 3.00 9.83 -7.31
N ILE A 88 2.26 9.83 -6.20
CA ILE A 88 2.15 8.63 -5.34
C ILE A 88 0.85 7.83 -5.49
N GLY A 89 -0.16 8.40 -6.14
CA GLY A 89 -1.51 7.83 -6.20
C GLY A 89 -2.20 7.77 -4.83
N HIS A 90 -3.48 7.39 -4.85
CA HIS A 90 -4.29 7.16 -3.65
C HIS A 90 -3.98 5.81 -3.02
N ILE A 91 -3.60 4.81 -3.82
CA ILE A 91 -3.46 3.42 -3.37
C ILE A 91 -2.02 2.96 -3.54
N GLY A 92 -1.51 2.25 -2.54
CA GLY A 92 -0.26 1.49 -2.66
C GLY A 92 -0.31 0.23 -1.81
N TYR A 93 0.15 -0.90 -2.34
CA TYR A 93 0.16 -2.18 -1.63
C TYR A 93 1.51 -2.90 -1.75
N GLU A 94 1.76 -3.83 -0.84
CA GLU A 94 2.73 -4.90 -1.05
C GLU A 94 2.20 -6.21 -0.49
N THR A 95 2.70 -7.30 -1.06
CA THR A 95 2.44 -8.66 -0.61
C THR A 95 3.73 -9.22 -0.04
N LYS A 96 3.62 -9.86 1.13
CA LYS A 96 4.70 -10.64 1.75
C LYS A 96 5.30 -11.57 0.68
N PRO A 97 6.62 -11.57 0.46
CA PRO A 97 7.26 -12.26 -0.66
C PRO A 97 6.79 -13.70 -0.88
N GLU A 98 6.66 -14.44 0.21
CA GLU A 98 6.27 -15.86 0.29
C GLU A 98 4.79 -16.08 -0.08
N ALA A 99 3.97 -15.03 0.03
CA ALA A 99 2.55 -15.02 -0.29
C ALA A 99 2.25 -14.50 -1.72
N ARG A 100 3.27 -14.10 -2.49
CA ARG A 100 3.11 -13.66 -3.88
C ARG A 100 2.62 -14.83 -4.77
N GLY A 101 1.95 -14.48 -5.87
CA GLY A 101 1.37 -15.48 -6.79
C GLY A 101 0.09 -16.16 -6.28
N ARG A 102 -0.33 -15.93 -5.02
CA ARG A 102 -1.51 -16.55 -4.40
C ARG A 102 -2.78 -15.67 -4.45
N GLY A 103 -2.77 -14.61 -5.27
CA GLY A 103 -3.92 -13.71 -5.41
C GLY A 103 -4.09 -12.65 -4.31
N VAL A 104 -3.17 -12.55 -3.34
CA VAL A 104 -3.27 -11.64 -2.18
C VAL A 104 -3.42 -10.17 -2.59
N ALA A 105 -2.60 -9.69 -3.52
CA ALA A 105 -2.68 -8.32 -4.01
C ALA A 105 -4.03 -8.00 -4.67
N LYS A 106 -4.57 -8.95 -5.46
CA LYS A 106 -5.90 -8.83 -6.07
C LYS A 106 -6.97 -8.78 -5.00
N PHE A 107 -6.91 -9.68 -4.01
CA PHE A 107 -7.84 -9.69 -2.87
C PHE A 107 -7.85 -8.35 -2.12
N MET A 108 -6.68 -7.82 -1.75
CA MET A 108 -6.57 -6.53 -1.06
C MET A 108 -7.14 -5.37 -1.89
N LEU A 109 -6.81 -5.31 -3.18
CA LEU A 109 -7.26 -4.23 -4.06
C LEU A 109 -8.77 -4.27 -4.31
N SER A 110 -9.33 -5.46 -4.60
CA SER A 110 -10.78 -5.64 -4.76
C SER A 110 -11.53 -5.36 -3.46
N TRP A 111 -11.01 -5.77 -2.30
CA TRP A 111 -11.62 -5.44 -1.01
C TRP A 111 -11.64 -3.93 -0.77
N LEU A 112 -10.52 -3.23 -1.01
CA LEU A 112 -10.45 -1.77 -0.86
C LEU A 112 -11.45 -1.07 -1.78
N GLN A 113 -11.53 -1.48 -3.05
CA GLN A 113 -12.49 -0.97 -4.02
C GLN A 113 -13.93 -1.10 -3.54
N GLN A 114 -14.29 -2.25 -2.96
CA GLN A 114 -15.67 -2.53 -2.55
C GLN A 114 -16.06 -1.91 -1.20
N ASN A 115 -15.11 -1.74 -0.28
CA ASN A 115 -15.43 -1.42 1.12
C ASN A 115 -14.97 -0.03 1.56
N ILE A 116 -13.93 0.52 0.92
CA ILE A 116 -13.27 1.75 1.38
C ILE A 116 -13.37 2.87 0.34
N LEU A 117 -13.29 2.52 -0.94
CA LEU A 117 -13.26 3.51 -2.00
C LEU A 117 -14.60 4.22 -2.13
N ILE A 118 -14.56 5.55 -2.10
CA ILE A 118 -15.69 6.41 -2.40
C ILE A 118 -15.34 7.20 -3.66
N GLY A 119 -15.94 6.79 -4.79
CA GLY A 119 -15.67 7.39 -6.09
C GLY A 119 -14.32 6.96 -6.68
N ASN A 120 -13.65 7.89 -7.34
CA ASN A 120 -12.48 7.61 -8.17
C ASN A 120 -11.17 7.66 -7.36
N ALA A 121 -10.30 6.65 -7.52
CA ALA A 121 -8.94 6.64 -6.97
C ALA A 121 -7.88 6.37 -8.05
N ILE A 122 -6.78 7.10 -7.98
CA ILE A 122 -5.58 6.83 -8.78
C ILE A 122 -4.75 5.74 -8.08
N ILE A 123 -4.40 4.69 -8.80
CA ILE A 123 -3.39 3.71 -8.38
C ILE A 123 -2.22 3.75 -9.34
N THR A 124 -1.01 3.64 -8.79
CA THR A 124 0.22 3.72 -9.57
C THR A 124 1.08 2.46 -9.40
N CYS A 125 1.81 2.09 -10.45
CA CYS A 125 2.85 1.07 -10.37
C CYS A 125 4.04 1.45 -11.25
N GLU A 126 5.24 1.03 -10.86
CA GLU A 126 6.44 1.19 -11.69
C GLU A 126 6.28 0.41 -13.01
N ALA A 127 6.74 0.97 -14.13
CA ALA A 127 6.56 0.40 -15.46
C ALA A 127 7.27 -0.95 -15.63
N ASN A 128 8.36 -1.16 -14.87
CA ASN A 128 9.10 -2.43 -14.80
C ASN A 128 8.44 -3.47 -13.85
N ASN A 129 7.25 -3.19 -13.30
CA ASN A 129 6.53 -4.08 -12.41
C ASN A 129 5.27 -4.67 -13.09
N PRO A 130 5.44 -5.66 -14.00
CA PRO A 130 4.33 -6.27 -14.74
C PRO A 130 3.36 -7.02 -13.81
N ALA A 131 3.83 -7.50 -12.65
CA ALA A 131 2.98 -8.20 -11.68
C ALA A 131 1.92 -7.25 -11.09
N SER A 132 2.33 -6.07 -10.64
CA SER A 132 1.38 -5.06 -10.13
C SER A 132 0.46 -4.55 -11.23
N ARG A 133 0.98 -4.28 -12.43
CA ARG A 133 0.16 -3.89 -13.58
C ARG A 133 -0.96 -4.91 -13.85
N LYS A 134 -0.63 -6.19 -13.91
CA LYS A 134 -1.61 -7.27 -14.13
C LYS A 134 -2.66 -7.33 -13.02
N VAL A 135 -2.29 -7.10 -11.76
CA VAL A 135 -3.24 -7.06 -10.64
C VAL A 135 -4.21 -5.88 -10.79
N ILE A 136 -3.66 -4.70 -11.10
CA ILE A 136 -4.42 -3.45 -11.26
C ILE A 136 -5.43 -3.57 -12.41
N GLU A 137 -4.99 -4.03 -13.58
CA GLU A 137 -5.84 -4.25 -14.76
C GLU A 137 -6.92 -5.32 -14.48
N ASN A 138 -6.58 -6.41 -13.78
CA ASN A 138 -7.54 -7.44 -13.39
C ASN A 138 -8.59 -6.98 -12.36
N CYS A 139 -8.37 -5.84 -11.69
CA CYS A 139 -9.36 -5.20 -10.84
C CYS A 139 -10.19 -4.15 -11.59
N GLY A 140 -10.06 -4.08 -12.92
CA GLY A 140 -10.84 -3.19 -13.79
C GLY A 140 -10.35 -1.74 -13.81
N ALA A 141 -9.16 -1.46 -13.27
CA ALA A 141 -8.61 -0.12 -13.30
C ALA A 141 -8.25 0.30 -14.74
N LYS A 142 -8.64 1.50 -15.13
CA LYS A 142 -8.45 2.03 -16.50
C LYS A 142 -7.14 2.79 -16.59
N TYR A 143 -6.34 2.53 -17.62
CA TYR A 143 -5.11 3.27 -17.87
C TYR A 143 -5.39 4.78 -18.05
N ILE A 144 -4.58 5.63 -17.41
CA ILE A 144 -4.62 7.09 -17.55
C ILE A 144 -3.45 7.54 -18.44
N ASN A 145 -2.23 7.39 -17.94
CA ASN A 145 -0.99 7.77 -18.61
C ASN A 145 0.24 7.11 -17.94
N GLN A 146 1.43 7.34 -18.51
CA GLN A 146 2.73 7.00 -17.94
C GLN A 146 3.54 8.29 -17.77
N ILE A 147 4.22 8.43 -16.63
CA ILE A 147 5.03 9.60 -16.29
C ILE A 147 6.36 9.17 -15.68
N PHE A 148 7.40 9.99 -15.84
CA PHE A 148 8.67 9.79 -15.14
C PHE A 148 8.56 10.31 -13.70
N SER A 149 8.78 9.44 -12.71
CA SER A 149 8.83 9.82 -11.30
C SER A 149 10.27 10.00 -10.84
N ARG A 150 10.62 11.24 -10.45
CA ARG A 150 11.94 11.54 -9.88
C ARG A 150 12.18 10.79 -8.56
N GLU A 151 11.16 10.61 -7.73
CA GLU A 151 11.27 9.90 -6.46
C GLU A 151 11.55 8.40 -6.63
N LYS A 152 11.04 7.81 -7.72
CA LYS A 152 11.25 6.41 -8.07
C LYS A 152 12.43 6.21 -9.00
N ASN A 153 13.00 7.30 -9.52
CA ASN A 153 13.99 7.31 -10.58
C ASN A 153 13.60 6.37 -11.74
N GLY A 154 12.36 6.51 -12.22
CA GLY A 154 11.82 5.60 -13.23
C GLY A 154 10.39 5.92 -13.62
N ASP A 155 9.92 5.22 -14.65
CA ASP A 155 8.58 5.41 -15.18
C ASP A 155 7.53 4.76 -14.28
N VAL A 156 6.44 5.48 -14.08
CA VAL A 156 5.27 5.07 -13.30
C VAL A 156 4.05 5.14 -14.19
N ILE A 157 3.28 4.06 -14.21
CA ILE A 157 2.01 3.95 -14.92
C ILE A 157 0.89 4.28 -13.94
N ARG A 158 -0.06 5.12 -14.37
CA ARG A 158 -1.20 5.59 -13.59
C ARG A 158 -2.48 4.97 -14.12
N PHE A 159 -3.33 4.49 -13.20
CA PHE A 159 -4.62 3.92 -13.51
C PHE A 159 -5.71 4.54 -12.64
N GLN A 160 -6.91 4.66 -13.19
CA GLN A 160 -8.13 5.05 -12.51
C GLN A 160 -8.86 3.79 -12.03
N LEU A 161 -8.96 3.61 -10.72
CA LEU A 161 -9.86 2.66 -10.08
C LEU A 161 -11.18 3.36 -9.73
N THR A 162 -12.29 2.66 -9.95
CA THR A 162 -13.67 3.14 -9.75
C THR A 162 -14.48 2.13 -8.99
#